data_AF-A0AA38F8K7-F1
#
_entry.id   AF-A0AA38F8K7-F1
#
_cell.length_a   1.000
_cell.length_b   1.000
_cell.length_c   1.000
_cell.angle_alpha   90.00
_cell.angle_beta   90.00
_cell.angle_gamma   90.00
#
_symmetry.space_group_name_H-M   'P 1'
#
loop_
_entity.id
_entity.type
_entity.pdbx_description
1 polymer ?
#
loop_
_entity_poly.entity_id
_entity_poly.type
_entity_poly.pdbx_seq_one_letter_code
_entity_poly.pdbx_strand_id
1 'polypeptide(L)'
;VSEPLVRVLRLVDGEQNPMGFVYEAMDRAKESIQNYYRGDIVRYGPFWEIIDRRWNNQLHQPIHAAGYYLNPKYFYSDSFTDVNGEVMEGLSTCIERMIPDVETRDLVILELQSYKHARGRLFSSVLAIRGRTTQSP
;
A
#
# COMPACT_ATOMS: atom_id res chain seq x y z
N VAL A 1 9.18 -9.42 -19.33
CA VAL A 1 8.94 -8.03 -18.86
C VAL A 1 7.48 -7.72 -18.53
N SER A 2 6.49 -8.23 -19.29
CA SER A 2 5.06 -7.90 -19.07
C SER A 2 4.35 -8.73 -17.99
N GLU A 3 4.87 -9.93 -17.66
CA GLU A 3 4.27 -10.83 -16.67
C GLU A 3 3.93 -10.17 -15.31
N PRO A 4 4.80 -9.33 -14.70
CA PRO A 4 4.48 -8.71 -13.42
C PRO A 4 3.21 -7.84 -13.48
N LEU A 5 2.98 -7.12 -14.58
CA LEU A 5 1.78 -6.30 -14.77
C LEU A 5 0.51 -7.15 -14.93
N VAL A 6 0.60 -8.30 -15.60
CA VAL A 6 -0.54 -9.23 -15.71
C VAL A 6 -0.94 -9.77 -14.33
N ARG A 7 0.02 -9.98 -13.42
CA ARG A 7 -0.27 -10.39 -12.04
C ARG A 7 -1.00 -9.29 -11.25
N VAL A 8 -0.60 -8.02 -11.43
CA VAL A 8 -1.31 -6.88 -10.82
C VAL A 8 -2.74 -6.79 -11.34
N LEU A 9 -2.95 -6.91 -12.65
CA LEU A 9 -4.29 -6.87 -13.23
C LEU A 9 -5.18 -8.01 -12.71
N ARG A 10 -4.65 -9.23 -12.60
CA ARG A 10 -5.39 -10.36 -12.01
C ARG A 10 -5.73 -10.14 -10.54
N LEU A 11 -4.88 -9.45 -9.79
CA LEU A 11 -5.16 -9.11 -8.39
C LEU A 11 -6.34 -8.15 -8.29
N VAL A 12 -6.41 -7.15 -9.18
CA VAL A 12 -7.50 -6.16 -9.21
C VAL A 12 -8.81 -6.74 -9.75
N ASP A 13 -8.72 -7.69 -10.68
CA ASP A 13 -9.88 -8.36 -11.31
C ASP A 13 -10.46 -9.51 -10.45
N GLY A 14 -9.78 -9.89 -9.36
CA GLY A 14 -10.24 -10.94 -8.46
C GLY A 14 -11.41 -10.50 -7.56
N GLU A 15 -12.23 -11.47 -7.11
CA GLU A 15 -13.39 -11.21 -6.23
C GLU A 15 -13.02 -10.79 -4.79
N GLN A 16 -11.74 -10.94 -4.37
CA GLN A 16 -11.27 -10.52 -3.05
C GLN A 16 -10.87 -9.05 -3.04
N ASN A 17 -11.18 -8.35 -1.95
CA ASN A 17 -10.87 -6.94 -1.74
C ASN A 17 -9.36 -6.67 -1.83
N PRO A 18 -8.84 -6.16 -2.97
CA PRO A 18 -7.41 -6.15 -3.22
C PRO A 18 -6.74 -4.88 -2.65
N MET A 19 -7.51 -3.97 -2.05
CA MET A 19 -7.09 -2.59 -1.75
C MET A 19 -5.82 -2.52 -0.90
N GLY A 20 -5.63 -3.46 0.03
CA GLY A 20 -4.42 -3.57 0.85
C GLY A 20 -3.18 -4.11 0.14
N PHE A 21 -3.30 -4.54 -1.12
CA PHE A 21 -2.27 -5.26 -1.87
C PHE A 21 -1.90 -4.61 -3.20
N VAL A 22 -2.81 -3.83 -3.82
CA VAL A 22 -2.58 -3.26 -5.16
C VAL A 22 -1.33 -2.36 -5.21
N TYR A 23 -1.14 -1.49 -4.22
CA TYR A 23 -0.01 -0.56 -4.19
C TYR A 23 1.32 -1.31 -4.19
N GLU A 24 1.52 -2.23 -3.26
CA GLU A 24 2.70 -3.10 -3.18
C GLU A 24 2.88 -3.94 -4.46
N ALA A 25 1.80 -4.49 -5.01
CA ALA A 25 1.87 -5.32 -6.21
C ALA A 25 2.37 -4.52 -7.42
N MET A 26 1.96 -3.25 -7.53
CA MET A 26 2.44 -2.34 -8.55
C MET A 26 3.93 -2.02 -8.37
N ASP A 27 4.36 -1.73 -7.14
CA ASP A 27 5.75 -1.41 -6.84
C ASP A 27 6.68 -2.60 -7.18
N ARG A 28 6.33 -3.80 -6.73
CA ARG A 28 7.02 -5.05 -7.11
C ARG A 28 7.04 -5.29 -8.61
N ALA A 29 6.00 -4.89 -9.33
CA ALA A 29 5.99 -5.00 -10.79
C ALA A 29 7.04 -4.06 -11.42
N LYS A 30 7.15 -2.82 -10.93
CA LYS A 30 8.18 -1.87 -11.36
C LYS A 30 9.60 -2.37 -11.05
N GLU A 31 9.83 -2.88 -9.84
CA GLU A 31 11.11 -3.49 -9.45
C GLU A 31 11.46 -4.71 -10.31
N SER A 32 10.50 -5.59 -10.60
CA SER A 32 10.72 -6.76 -11.44
C SER A 32 11.13 -6.38 -12.87
N ILE A 33 10.54 -5.32 -13.43
CA ILE A 33 10.91 -4.78 -14.74
C ILE A 33 12.32 -4.18 -14.70
N GLN A 34 12.65 -3.41 -13.66
CA GLN A 34 14.00 -2.86 -13.47
C GLN A 34 15.05 -3.98 -13.39
N ASN A 35 14.77 -5.02 -12.59
CA ASN A 35 15.65 -6.16 -12.41
C ASN A 35 15.81 -6.98 -13.70
N TYR A 36 14.75 -7.15 -14.48
CA TYR A 36 14.82 -7.80 -15.80
C TYR A 36 15.83 -7.10 -16.73
N TYR A 37 15.89 -5.77 -16.67
CA TYR A 37 16.87 -4.96 -17.41
C TYR A 37 18.18 -4.71 -16.64
N ARG A 38 18.41 -5.41 -15.52
CA ARG A 38 19.62 -5.30 -14.69
C ARG A 38 19.90 -3.86 -14.23
N GLY A 39 18.86 -3.08 -14.00
CA GLY A 39 18.98 -1.68 -13.60
C GLY A 39 19.36 -0.72 -14.72
N ASP A 40 19.33 -1.13 -16.00
CA ASP A 40 19.55 -0.22 -17.14
C ASP A 40 18.34 0.70 -17.36
N ILE A 41 18.44 1.93 -16.84
CA ILE A 41 17.38 2.94 -16.88
C ILE A 41 16.97 3.32 -18.30
N VAL A 42 17.87 3.25 -19.28
CA VAL A 42 17.53 3.55 -20.68
C VAL A 42 16.53 2.53 -21.22
N ARG A 43 16.58 1.29 -20.71
CA ARG A 43 15.70 0.19 -21.14
C ARG A 43 14.41 0.13 -20.34
N TYR A 44 14.46 0.27 -19.01
CA TYR A 44 13.25 0.15 -18.18
C TYR A 44 12.50 1.47 -18.00
N GLY A 45 13.18 2.62 -18.11
CA GLY A 45 12.62 3.95 -17.89
C GLY A 45 11.33 4.22 -18.68
N PRO A 46 11.28 3.92 -20.00
CA PRO A 46 10.05 4.09 -20.79
C PRO A 46 8.87 3.26 -20.27
N PHE A 47 9.13 2.07 -19.71
CA PHE A 47 8.08 1.25 -19.11
C PHE A 47 7.56 1.85 -17.81
N TRP A 48 8.46 2.33 -16.95
CA TRP A 48 8.08 3.03 -15.72
C TRP A 48 7.25 4.28 -16.02
N GLU A 49 7.62 5.07 -17.02
CA GLU A 49 6.86 6.25 -17.42
C GLU A 49 5.42 5.89 -17.86
N ILE A 50 5.27 4.84 -18.65
CA ILE A 50 3.95 4.35 -19.08
C ILE A 50 3.15 3.87 -17.86
N ILE A 51 3.77 3.11 -16.96
CA ILE A 51 3.14 2.60 -15.75
C ILE A 51 2.68 3.75 -14.87
N ASP A 52 3.56 4.70 -14.56
CA ASP A 52 3.27 5.85 -13.68
C ASP A 52 2.15 6.72 -14.26
N ARG A 53 2.16 6.93 -15.58
CA ARG A 53 1.07 7.65 -16.26
C ARG A 53 -0.26 6.92 -16.14
N ARG A 54 -0.30 5.60 -16.20
CA ARG A 54 -1.55 4.81 -16.07
C ARG A 54 -1.98 4.70 -14.61
N TRP A 55 -1.03 4.51 -13.70
CA TRP A 55 -1.24 4.46 -12.27
C TRP A 55 -1.88 5.76 -11.79
N ASN A 56 -1.23 6.90 -11.98
CA ASN A 56 -1.68 8.18 -11.44
C ASN A 56 -3.00 8.67 -12.05
N ASN A 57 -3.33 8.29 -13.29
CA ASN A 57 -4.52 8.79 -13.98
C ASN A 57 -5.74 7.84 -13.92
N GLN A 58 -5.53 6.54 -13.73
CA GLN A 58 -6.60 5.55 -13.96
C GLN A 58 -6.73 4.52 -12.83
N LEU A 59 -5.61 4.04 -12.28
CA LEU A 59 -5.62 2.87 -11.40
C LEU A 59 -5.38 3.22 -9.93
N HIS A 60 -4.61 4.27 -9.64
CA HIS A 60 -4.34 4.71 -8.29
C HIS A 60 -5.52 5.51 -7.74
N GLN A 61 -5.89 5.24 -6.50
CA GLN A 61 -6.91 5.96 -5.74
C GLN A 61 -6.46 6.03 -4.29
N PRO A 62 -6.88 7.05 -3.51
CA PRO A 62 -6.50 7.18 -2.10
C PRO A 62 -6.68 5.90 -1.26
N ILE A 63 -7.70 5.10 -1.60
CA ILE A 63 -7.98 3.82 -0.92
C ILE A 63 -6.89 2.75 -1.11
N HIS A 64 -6.18 2.75 -2.24
CA HIS A 64 -5.06 1.83 -2.47
C HIS A 64 -3.87 2.18 -1.57
N ALA A 65 -3.55 3.47 -1.46
CA ALA A 65 -2.53 3.99 -0.55
C ALA A 65 -2.90 3.75 0.92
N ALA A 66 -4.13 4.09 1.32
CA ALA A 66 -4.63 3.85 2.67
C ALA A 66 -4.62 2.35 3.02
N GLY A 67 -5.07 1.50 2.09
CA GLY A 67 -5.06 0.05 2.26
C GLY A 67 -3.65 -0.50 2.45
N TYR A 68 -2.68 -0.01 1.68
CA TYR A 68 -1.27 -0.40 1.83
C TYR A 68 -0.72 -0.03 3.21
N TYR A 69 -0.96 1.20 3.67
CA TYR A 69 -0.54 1.65 5.00
C TYR A 69 -1.16 0.80 6.12
N LEU A 70 -2.45 0.50 6.01
CA LEU A 70 -3.20 -0.23 7.03
C LEU A 70 -2.99 -1.75 6.97
N ASN A 71 -2.33 -2.28 5.93
CA ASN A 71 -2.03 -3.70 5.82
C ASN A 71 -0.83 -4.07 6.71
N PRO A 72 -1.03 -4.79 7.83
CA PRO A 72 0.05 -5.06 8.78
C PRO A 72 1.15 -5.96 8.20
N LYS A 73 0.81 -6.75 7.16
CA LYS A 73 1.77 -7.58 6.44
C LYS A 73 2.87 -6.74 5.79
N TYR A 74 2.48 -5.59 5.23
CA TYR A 74 3.39 -4.69 4.55
C TYR A 74 3.94 -3.64 5.50
N PHE A 75 3.09 -2.97 6.27
CA PHE A 75 3.48 -1.89 7.17
C PHE A 75 4.62 -2.26 8.14
N TYR A 76 4.60 -3.47 8.69
CA TYR A 76 5.61 -3.94 9.63
C TYR A 76 6.71 -4.80 8.98
N SER A 77 6.76 -4.87 7.65
CA SER A 77 7.82 -5.57 6.94
C SER A 77 9.07 -4.69 6.78
N ASP A 78 10.23 -5.31 6.65
CA ASP A 78 11.50 -4.59 6.43
C ASP A 78 11.53 -3.84 5.08
N SER A 79 10.67 -4.23 4.13
CA SER A 79 10.51 -3.57 2.84
C SER A 79 9.60 -2.33 2.91
N PHE A 80 8.94 -2.08 4.05
CA PHE A 80 8.17 -0.86 4.21
C PHE A 80 9.10 0.34 4.30
N THR A 81 9.19 1.09 3.20
CA THR A 81 9.91 2.35 3.16
C THR A 81 9.10 3.42 3.88
N ASP A 82 9.76 4.14 4.78
CA ASP A 82 9.14 5.15 5.65
C ASP A 82 8.32 6.14 4.82
N VAL A 83 7.17 6.51 5.37
CA VAL A 83 5.95 6.74 4.60
C VAL A 83 6.13 7.79 3.51
N ASN A 84 6.09 7.35 2.25
CA ASN A 84 6.05 8.24 1.09
C ASN A 84 4.88 9.24 1.26
N GLY A 85 5.08 10.50 0.87
CA GLY A 85 4.06 11.55 1.00
C GLY A 85 2.73 11.16 0.35
N GLU A 86 2.79 10.44 -0.77
CA GLU A 86 1.62 9.89 -1.48
C GLU A 86 0.79 8.93 -0.60
N VAL A 87 1.45 8.06 0.17
CA VAL A 87 0.77 7.06 1.00
C VAL A 87 0.04 7.73 2.17
N MET A 88 0.71 8.69 2.83
CA MET A 88 0.08 9.47 3.89
C MET A 88 -1.06 10.35 3.37
N GLU A 89 -0.89 10.98 2.20
CA GLU A 89 -1.93 11.80 1.57
C GLU A 89 -3.16 10.96 1.22
N GLY A 90 -2.95 9.76 0.67
CA GLY A 90 -4.02 8.80 0.39
C GLY A 90 -4.77 8.38 1.65
N LEU A 91 -4.04 8.05 2.72
CA LEU A 91 -4.63 7.72 4.02
C LEU A 91 -5.48 8.87 4.59
N SER A 92 -4.92 10.08 4.65
CA SER A 92 -5.63 11.25 5.16
C SER A 92 -6.88 11.56 4.34
N THR A 93 -6.79 11.51 3.01
CA THR A 93 -7.93 11.70 2.11
C THR A 93 -9.05 10.70 2.39
N CYS A 94 -8.71 9.43 2.65
CA CYS A 94 -9.70 8.42 3.01
C CYS A 94 -10.36 8.70 4.37
N ILE A 95 -9.58 9.05 5.39
CA ILE A 95 -10.09 9.38 6.73
C ILE A 95 -11.06 10.58 6.65
N GLU A 96 -10.67 11.64 5.96
CA GLU A 96 -11.50 12.83 5.79
C GLU A 96 -12.83 12.54 5.08
N ARG A 97 -12.81 11.69 4.05
CA ARG A 97 -14.01 11.30 3.30
C ARG A 97 -14.94 10.38 4.10
N MET A 98 -14.38 9.47 4.90
CA MET A 98 -15.15 8.46 5.63
C MET A 98 -15.72 8.98 6.95
N ILE A 99 -15.00 9.90 7.60
CA ILE A 99 -15.34 10.38 8.94
C ILE A 99 -15.55 11.89 8.83
N PRO A 100 -16.79 12.41 8.82
CA PRO A 100 -17.04 13.84 8.74
C PRO A 100 -16.68 14.59 10.04
N ASP A 101 -16.80 13.91 11.18
CA ASP A 101 -16.60 14.47 12.51
C ASP A 101 -15.12 14.65 12.85
N VAL A 102 -14.74 15.86 13.26
CA VAL A 102 -13.34 16.23 13.49
C VAL A 102 -12.78 15.58 14.76
N GLU A 103 -13.57 15.51 15.83
CA GLU A 103 -13.13 14.89 17.09
C GLU A 103 -12.82 13.39 16.89
N THR A 104 -13.65 12.70 16.12
CA THR A 104 -13.44 11.31 15.73
C THR A 104 -12.19 11.14 14.86
N ARG A 105 -11.90 12.07 13.95
CA ARG A 105 -10.65 12.05 13.15
C ARG A 105 -9.42 12.16 14.05
N ASP A 106 -9.44 13.05 15.04
CA ASP A 106 -8.32 13.21 15.97
C ASP A 106 -8.07 11.92 16.75
N LEU A 107 -9.13 11.23 17.19
CA LEU A 107 -9.01 9.93 17.84
C LEU A 107 -8.43 8.86 16.90
N VAL A 108 -8.84 8.83 15.63
CA VAL A 108 -8.26 7.92 14.63
C VAL A 108 -6.77 8.19 14.44
N ILE A 109 -6.35 9.45 14.39
CA ILE A 109 -4.92 9.81 14.27
C ILE A 109 -4.14 9.29 15.49
N LEU A 110 -4.69 9.39 16.70
CA LEU A 110 -4.06 8.83 17.90
C LEU A 110 -3.96 7.29 17.85
N GLU A 111 -5.00 6.61 17.36
CA GLU A 111 -4.98 5.17 17.14
C GLU A 111 -3.96 4.77 16.06
N LEU A 112 -3.77 5.57 14.99
CA LEU A 112 -2.74 5.34 13.98
C LEU A 112 -1.33 5.45 14.57
N GLN A 113 -1.08 6.32 15.56
CA GLN A 113 0.20 6.33 16.27
C GLN A 113 0.41 5.04 17.09
N SER A 114 -0.66 4.56 17.73
CA SER A 114 -0.62 3.29 18.47
C SER A 114 -0.35 2.11 17.52
N TYR A 115 -1.00 2.09 16.35
CA TYR A 115 -0.72 1.16 15.27
C TYR A 115 0.73 1.29 14.82
N LYS A 116 1.21 2.47 14.43
CA LYS A 116 2.59 2.68 13.95
C LYS A 116 3.65 2.08 14.88
N HIS A 117 3.45 2.23 16.19
CA HIS A 117 4.41 1.78 17.19
C HIS A 117 4.13 0.39 17.75
N ALA A 118 3.11 -0.33 17.24
CA ALA A 118 2.63 -1.59 17.82
C ALA A 118 2.38 -1.49 19.34
N ARG A 119 1.76 -0.39 19.77
CA ARG A 119 1.50 -0.07 21.18
C ARG A 119 0.01 -0.20 21.52
N GLY A 120 -0.29 -0.09 22.81
CA GLY A 120 -1.65 -0.27 23.32
C GLY A 120 -2.07 -1.73 23.44
N ARG A 121 -3.25 -1.98 24.01
CA ARG A 121 -3.69 -3.33 24.37
C ARG A 121 -3.93 -4.23 23.15
N LEU A 122 -4.36 -3.64 22.02
CA LEU A 122 -4.76 -4.37 20.83
C LEU A 122 -3.56 -4.65 19.90
N PHE A 123 -2.82 -3.62 19.49
CA PHE A 123 -1.76 -3.74 18.50
C PHE A 123 -0.45 -4.35 19.04
N SER A 124 -0.22 -4.32 20.35
CA SER A 124 0.96 -4.95 20.98
C SER A 124 0.74 -6.42 21.36
N SER A 125 -0.49 -6.93 21.25
CA SER A 125 -0.80 -8.29 21.67
C SER A 125 -0.04 -9.33 20.84
N VAL A 126 0.36 -10.44 21.46
CA VAL A 126 1.06 -11.53 20.76
C VAL A 126 0.23 -12.08 19.61
N LEU A 127 -1.10 -12.11 19.75
CA LEU A 127 -2.02 -12.52 18.69
C LEU A 127 -2.00 -11.53 17.52
N ALA A 128 -2.04 -10.22 17.77
CA ALA A 128 -1.96 -9.21 16.72
C ALA A 128 -0.62 -9.27 15.98
N ILE A 129 0.50 -9.39 16.70
CA ILE A 129 1.84 -9.47 16.11
C ILE A 129 1.97 -10.72 15.24
N ARG A 130 1.53 -11.88 15.72
CA ARG A 130 1.53 -13.13 14.94
C ARG A 130 0.57 -13.07 13.75
N GLY A 131 -0.54 -12.35 13.91
CA GLY A 131 -1.60 -12.21 12.91
C GLY A 131 -1.20 -11.42 11.66
N ARG A 132 -0.15 -10.57 11.75
CA ARG A 132 0.25 -9.64 10.68
C ARG A 132 0.46 -10.29 9.32
N THR A 133 0.94 -11.54 9.30
CA THR A 133 1.26 -12.25 8.06
C THR A 133 0.33 -13.43 7.79
N THR A 134 -0.51 -13.82 8.77
CA THR A 134 -1.35 -15.03 8.69
C THR A 134 -2.82 -14.72 8.43
N GLN A 135 -3.27 -13.50 8.71
CA GLN A 135 -4.63 -13.06 8.43
C GLN A 135 -4.64 -12.19 7.18
N SER A 136 -5.57 -12.47 6.27
CA SER A 136 -5.89 -11.54 5.18
C SER A 136 -6.50 -10.26 5.79
N PRO A 137 -6.15 -9.07 5.28
CA PRO A 137 -6.78 -7.80 5.65
C PRO A 137 -8.30 -7.81 5.49
#